data_AF-A0A4Q2ZG38-F1
#
_entry.id   AF-A0A4Q2ZG38-F1
#
_cell.length_a   1.000
_cell.length_b   1.000
_cell.length_c   1.000
_cell.angle_alpha   90.00
_cell.angle_beta   90.00
_cell.angle_gamma   90.00
#
_symmetry.space_group_name_H-M   'P 1'
#
loop_
_entity.id
_entity.type
_entity.pdbx_description
1 polymer ?
#
loop_
_entity_poly.entity_id
_entity_poly.type
_entity_poly.pdbx_seq_one_letter_code
_entity_poly.pdbx_strand_id
1 'polypeptide(L)'
;MLSMTVPDMNGLKMPLVTAPVACTVVVLARPCVRQFVAKTPTEEIRMDTITHALAPVILTRLVLGKPAWMPKYGLVFIGLAGALPDLLNPHITLESRLASWSHGLPFWTGLSTVLLVTALARPRLLHVKLAALLSAAYLFHMACDAISGGINWLHPFGTFVWGAYLVNPLWWIPMDVILILTAYYLFRLQPLRARLKNAVRRPDT
;
A
#
# COMPACT_ATOMS: atom_id res chain seq x y z
N MET A 1 -58.07 -15.18 -9.63
CA MET A 1 -57.74 -14.71 -11.01
C MET A 1 -57.70 -13.19 -10.98
N LEU A 2 -56.53 -12.60 -10.82
CA LEU A 2 -56.33 -11.15 -10.85
C LEU A 2 -55.57 -10.82 -12.14
N SER A 3 -56.27 -10.15 -13.06
CA SER A 3 -55.74 -9.70 -14.35
C SER A 3 -54.90 -8.44 -14.11
N MET A 4 -53.60 -8.52 -14.39
CA MET A 4 -52.71 -7.36 -14.40
C MET A 4 -52.64 -6.80 -15.82
N THR A 5 -53.18 -5.59 -15.99
CA THR A 5 -53.03 -4.78 -17.19
C THR A 5 -51.66 -4.09 -17.20
N VAL A 6 -50.91 -4.31 -18.28
CA VAL A 6 -49.62 -3.66 -18.57
C VAL A 6 -49.87 -2.27 -19.17
N PRO A 7 -49.19 -1.20 -18.72
CA PRO A 7 -49.31 0.10 -19.35
C PRO A 7 -48.43 0.21 -20.61
N ASP A 8 -49.03 0.83 -21.63
CA ASP A 8 -48.46 1.17 -22.93
C ASP A 8 -47.36 2.24 -22.79
N MET A 9 -46.19 1.98 -23.39
CA MET A 9 -44.98 2.82 -23.33
C MET A 9 -44.61 3.39 -24.71
N ASN A 10 -45.61 3.81 -25.48
CA ASN A 10 -45.39 4.54 -26.74
C ASN A 10 -45.53 6.05 -26.51
N GLY A 11 -44.41 6.77 -26.32
CA GLY A 11 -44.53 8.22 -26.22
C GLY A 11 -43.30 9.12 -26.05
N LEU A 12 -42.06 8.62 -25.94
CA LEU A 12 -40.90 9.52 -25.86
C LEU A 12 -40.23 9.69 -27.23
N LYS A 13 -40.70 10.71 -27.96
CA LYS A 13 -39.92 11.37 -29.02
C LYS A 13 -38.81 12.19 -28.36
N MET A 14 -37.57 11.72 -28.44
CA MET A 14 -36.41 12.56 -28.12
C MET A 14 -36.07 13.48 -29.30
N PRO A 15 -35.84 14.79 -29.07
CA PRO A 15 -35.29 15.66 -30.09
C PRO A 15 -33.81 15.31 -30.35
N LEU A 16 -33.51 15.12 -31.62
CA LEU A 16 -32.18 15.01 -32.20
C LEU A 16 -31.45 16.35 -32.03
N VAL A 17 -30.59 16.48 -31.01
CA VAL A 17 -29.68 17.62 -30.88
C VAL A 17 -28.39 17.27 -31.62
N THR A 18 -28.30 17.78 -32.85
CA THR A 18 -27.07 17.85 -33.63
C THR A 18 -26.24 19.05 -33.18
N ALA A 19 -25.06 18.80 -32.61
CA ALA A 19 -23.99 19.79 -32.55
C ALA A 19 -22.63 19.08 -32.61
N PRO A 20 -21.84 19.26 -33.68
CA PRO A 20 -20.46 18.84 -33.73
C PRO A 20 -19.60 19.98 -33.17
N VAL A 21 -19.12 19.83 -31.94
CA VAL A 21 -17.98 20.63 -31.47
C VAL A 21 -16.83 19.66 -31.25
N ALA A 22 -16.03 19.52 -32.31
CA ALA A 22 -14.70 18.97 -32.25
C ALA A 22 -13.85 19.85 -31.32
N CYS A 23 -13.92 19.58 -30.02
CA CYS A 23 -12.92 20.02 -29.08
C CYS A 23 -11.81 18.97 -29.12
N THR A 24 -10.96 19.07 -30.14
CA THR A 24 -9.67 18.39 -30.15
C THR A 24 -8.84 19.00 -29.02
N VAL A 25 -9.05 18.51 -27.80
CA VAL A 25 -8.10 18.69 -26.71
C VAL A 25 -6.92 17.82 -27.12
N VAL A 26 -6.00 18.41 -27.88
CA VAL A 26 -4.63 17.91 -27.95
C VAL A 26 -4.07 18.10 -26.54
N VAL A 27 -4.31 17.13 -25.67
CA VAL A 27 -3.48 16.92 -24.49
C VAL A 27 -2.14 16.52 -25.06
N LEU A 28 -1.32 17.52 -25.42
CA LEU A 28 0.12 17.36 -25.47
C LEU A 28 0.54 17.03 -24.04
N ALA A 29 0.37 15.76 -23.66
CA ALA A 29 1.11 15.13 -22.62
C ALA A 29 2.57 15.20 -23.08
N ARG A 30 3.19 16.38 -22.89
CA ARG A 30 4.64 16.48 -22.95
C ARG A 30 5.12 15.46 -21.93
N PRO A 31 5.85 14.42 -22.34
CA PRO A 31 6.44 13.52 -21.37
C PRO A 31 7.28 14.42 -20.48
N CYS A 32 6.90 14.51 -19.21
CA CYS A 32 7.60 15.26 -18.17
C CYS A 32 8.89 14.52 -17.84
N VAL A 33 9.71 14.26 -18.85
CA VAL A 33 11.12 13.94 -18.72
C VAL A 33 11.80 15.30 -18.56
N ARG A 34 11.55 15.96 -17.43
CA ARG A 34 12.47 16.98 -16.96
C ARG A 34 13.71 16.21 -16.54
N GLN A 35 14.65 16.09 -17.48
CA GLN A 35 16.03 15.74 -17.19
C GLN A 35 16.48 16.60 -16.02
N PHE A 36 16.64 15.96 -14.87
CA PHE A 36 17.22 16.60 -13.71
C PHE A 36 18.67 16.87 -14.05
N VAL A 37 18.94 18.17 -14.23
CA VAL A 37 20.24 18.77 -14.49
C VAL A 37 21.23 18.28 -13.46
N ALA A 38 22.34 17.74 -13.97
CA ALA A 38 23.47 17.23 -13.23
C ALA A 38 23.96 18.23 -12.17
N LYS A 39 24.00 17.79 -10.91
CA LYS A 39 24.83 18.42 -9.88
C LYS A 39 25.71 17.32 -9.27
N THR A 40 27.00 17.39 -9.59
CA THR A 40 28.15 16.71 -8.97
C THR A 40 28.12 16.77 -7.43
N PRO A 41 28.83 15.91 -6.66
CA PRO A 41 29.56 14.69 -6.97
C PRO A 41 28.87 13.43 -6.41
N THR A 42 29.47 12.28 -6.71
CA THR A 42 29.12 10.89 -6.36
C THR A 42 28.98 10.62 -4.84
N GLU A 43 28.04 11.27 -4.15
CA GLU A 43 27.46 10.63 -2.97
C GLU A 43 26.52 9.55 -3.50
N GLU A 44 26.99 8.31 -3.45
CA GLU A 44 26.15 7.14 -3.61
C GLU A 44 25.02 7.26 -2.57
N ILE A 45 23.85 7.71 -3.04
CA ILE A 45 22.66 7.84 -2.21
C ILE A 45 22.26 6.42 -1.81
N ARG A 46 22.74 5.98 -0.64
CA ARG A 46 22.30 4.74 -0.01
C ARG A 46 20.87 4.93 0.47
N MET A 47 20.00 4.07 0.00
CA MET A 47 18.60 4.03 0.42
C MET A 47 18.44 2.86 1.37
N ASP A 48 18.43 3.13 2.67
CA ASP A 48 18.11 2.12 3.68
C ASP A 48 16.57 2.04 3.80
N THR A 49 15.96 0.98 3.27
CA THR A 49 14.49 0.87 3.10
C THR A 49 13.78 0.02 4.16
N ILE A 50 14.50 -0.47 5.18
CA ILE A 50 14.02 -1.59 6.00
C ILE A 50 12.83 -1.26 6.92
N THR A 51 12.66 -0.01 7.40
CA THR A 51 11.77 0.21 8.57
C THR A 51 10.41 0.85 8.28
N HIS A 52 10.17 1.31 7.03
CA HIS A 52 8.83 1.79 6.62
C HIS A 52 7.83 0.65 6.49
N ALA A 53 8.31 -0.59 6.45
CA ALA A 53 7.52 -1.81 6.59
C ALA A 53 6.72 -1.90 7.91
N LEU A 54 7.05 -1.10 8.94
CA LEU A 54 6.28 -1.03 10.19
C LEU A 54 5.04 -0.14 10.09
N ALA A 55 4.96 0.78 9.13
CA ALA A 55 3.83 1.68 8.99
C ALA A 55 2.50 0.94 8.77
N PRO A 56 2.39 -0.09 7.90
CA PRO A 56 1.17 -0.90 7.77
C PRO A 56 0.72 -1.54 9.09
N VAL A 57 1.67 -1.98 9.93
CA VAL A 57 1.38 -2.59 11.25
C VAL A 57 0.78 -1.56 12.20
N ILE A 58 1.39 -0.36 12.26
CA ILE A 58 0.93 0.75 13.10
C ILE A 58 -0.45 1.22 12.64
N LEU A 59 -0.65 1.44 11.34
CA LEU A 59 -1.93 1.86 10.78
C LEU A 59 -3.03 0.84 11.07
N THR A 60 -2.75 -0.45 10.83
CA THR A 60 -3.70 -1.54 11.16
C THR A 60 -4.06 -1.50 12.65
N ARG A 61 -3.06 -1.30 13.52
CA ARG A 61 -3.26 -1.25 14.96
C ARG A 61 -4.12 -0.08 15.40
N LEU A 62 -3.91 1.11 14.81
CA LEU A 62 -4.64 2.33 15.14
C LEU A 62 -6.08 2.28 14.61
N VAL A 63 -6.29 1.81 13.38
CA VAL A 63 -7.60 1.80 12.72
C VAL A 63 -8.48 0.66 13.23
N LEU A 64 -7.94 -0.54 13.38
CA LEU A 64 -8.73 -1.74 13.71
C LEU A 64 -8.64 -2.16 15.18
N GLY A 65 -7.68 -1.64 15.94
CA GLY A 65 -7.47 -2.03 17.34
C GLY A 65 -7.04 -3.49 17.50
N LYS A 66 -7.84 -4.30 18.21
CA LYS A 66 -7.64 -5.76 18.41
C LYS A 66 -8.84 -6.53 17.87
N PRO A 67 -8.99 -6.63 16.54
CA PRO A 67 -10.13 -7.35 15.99
C PRO A 67 -10.07 -8.83 16.39
N ALA A 68 -11.21 -9.39 16.83
CA ALA A 68 -11.30 -10.78 17.28
C ALA A 68 -10.99 -11.82 16.18
N TRP A 69 -11.18 -11.46 14.92
CA TRP A 69 -10.92 -12.33 13.76
C TRP A 69 -9.43 -12.42 13.39
N MET A 70 -8.58 -11.52 13.88
CA MET A 70 -7.18 -11.49 13.49
C MET A 70 -6.38 -12.52 14.29
N PRO A 71 -5.62 -13.40 13.63
CA PRO A 71 -4.82 -14.40 14.32
C PRO A 71 -3.74 -13.74 15.18
N LYS A 72 -3.23 -14.47 16.17
CA LYS A 72 -2.18 -14.02 17.11
C LYS A 72 -0.97 -13.38 16.40
N TYR A 73 -0.56 -13.96 15.27
CA TYR A 73 0.59 -13.49 14.48
C TYR A 73 0.20 -12.63 13.27
N GLY A 74 -1.06 -12.21 13.14
CA GLY A 74 -1.54 -11.45 11.99
C GLY A 74 -0.78 -10.15 11.74
N LEU A 75 -0.46 -9.41 12.81
CA LEU A 75 0.33 -8.17 12.71
C LEU A 75 1.79 -8.42 12.28
N VAL A 76 2.37 -9.56 12.68
CA VAL A 76 3.72 -9.95 12.23
C VAL A 76 3.70 -10.22 10.74
N PHE A 77 2.69 -10.96 10.25
CA PHE A 77 2.54 -11.21 8.82
C PHE A 77 2.30 -9.93 8.02
N ILE A 78 1.58 -8.95 8.56
CA ILE A 78 1.41 -7.64 7.92
C ILE A 78 2.74 -6.91 7.78
N GLY A 79 3.58 -6.89 8.83
CA GLY A 79 4.91 -6.30 8.75
C GLY A 79 5.82 -7.03 7.75
N LEU A 80 5.79 -8.37 7.76
CA LEU A 80 6.54 -9.18 6.80
C LEU A 80 6.07 -8.95 5.36
N ALA A 81 4.76 -8.82 5.12
CA ALA A 81 4.21 -8.52 3.81
C ALA A 81 4.61 -7.11 3.32
N GLY A 82 4.67 -6.14 4.23
CA GLY A 82 5.23 -4.81 3.94
C GLY A 82 6.71 -4.87 3.55
N ALA A 83 7.54 -5.60 4.31
CA ALA A 83 8.98 -5.75 4.03
C ALA A 83 9.31 -6.69 2.86
N LEU A 84 8.33 -7.47 2.39
CA LEU A 84 8.54 -8.53 1.42
C LEU A 84 9.20 -8.09 0.10
N PRO A 85 8.88 -6.92 -0.50
CA PRO A 85 9.56 -6.45 -1.71
C PRO A 85 11.10 -6.44 -1.57
N ASP A 86 11.60 -5.88 -0.48
CA ASP A 86 13.02 -5.74 -0.18
C ASP A 86 13.66 -7.07 0.22
N LEU A 87 12.94 -7.92 0.96
CA LEU A 87 13.43 -9.24 1.35
C LEU A 87 13.64 -10.16 0.13
N LEU A 88 12.79 -10.02 -0.90
CA LEU A 88 12.88 -10.82 -2.13
C LEU A 88 13.96 -10.31 -3.08
N ASN A 89 14.18 -9.00 -3.11
CA ASN A 89 15.16 -8.39 -3.98
C ASN A 89 15.85 -7.21 -3.27
N PRO A 90 16.85 -7.53 -2.41
CA PRO A 90 17.58 -6.53 -1.67
C PRO A 90 18.30 -5.59 -2.63
N HIS A 91 18.10 -4.29 -2.45
CA HIS A 91 18.68 -3.26 -3.30
C HIS A 91 19.11 -2.10 -2.41
N ILE A 92 20.29 -1.54 -2.70
CA ILE A 92 20.89 -0.42 -1.93
C ILE A 92 20.82 0.88 -2.73
N THR A 93 20.71 0.76 -4.06
CA THR A 93 20.74 1.87 -5.01
C THR A 93 19.38 2.05 -5.69
N LEU A 94 19.07 3.26 -6.13
CA LEU A 94 17.86 3.52 -6.90
C LEU A 94 17.79 2.67 -8.18
N GLU A 95 18.90 2.55 -8.89
CA GLU A 95 18.97 1.78 -10.14
C GLU A 95 18.59 0.32 -9.91
N SER A 96 19.14 -0.31 -8.86
CA SER A 96 18.78 -1.69 -8.50
C SER A 96 17.31 -1.82 -8.10
N ARG A 97 16.71 -0.81 -7.45
CA ARG A 97 15.25 -0.78 -7.20
C ARG A 97 14.43 -0.73 -8.48
N LEU A 98 14.80 0.13 -9.44
CA LEU A 98 14.08 0.29 -10.71
C LEU A 98 14.16 -0.97 -11.60
N ALA A 99 15.19 -1.80 -11.40
CA ALA A 99 15.36 -3.11 -12.02
C ALA A 99 14.80 -4.27 -11.16
N SER A 100 14.10 -3.98 -10.07
CA SER A 100 13.60 -4.98 -9.15
C SER A 100 12.24 -5.52 -9.60
N TRP A 101 12.13 -6.84 -9.79
CA TRP A 101 10.87 -7.50 -10.16
C TRP A 101 9.86 -7.57 -9.01
N SER A 102 10.31 -7.51 -7.76
CA SER A 102 9.40 -7.48 -6.60
C SER A 102 8.70 -6.12 -6.49
N HIS A 103 9.32 -5.03 -6.95
CA HIS A 103 8.77 -3.67 -6.88
C HIS A 103 7.83 -3.31 -8.04
N GLY A 104 7.26 -4.31 -8.72
CA GLY A 104 6.35 -4.14 -9.85
C GLY A 104 4.92 -4.63 -9.58
N LEU A 105 3.93 -4.03 -10.27
CA LEU A 105 2.53 -4.48 -10.28
C LEU A 105 2.34 -5.94 -10.68
N PRO A 106 3.10 -6.50 -11.65
CA PRO A 106 2.93 -7.89 -12.01
C PRO A 106 3.16 -8.82 -10.80
N PHE A 107 4.21 -8.55 -10.01
CA PHE A 107 4.49 -9.34 -8.82
C PHE A 107 3.45 -9.11 -7.72
N TRP A 108 3.09 -7.87 -7.42
CA TRP A 108 2.01 -7.56 -6.46
C TRP A 108 0.68 -8.22 -6.85
N THR A 109 0.33 -8.23 -8.14
CA THR A 109 -0.89 -8.87 -8.67
C THR A 109 -0.84 -10.38 -8.48
N GLY A 110 0.30 -11.00 -8.79
CA GLY A 110 0.53 -12.44 -8.55
C GLY A 110 0.40 -12.79 -7.07
N LEU A 111 1.10 -12.06 -6.19
CA LEU A 111 1.02 -12.21 -4.74
C LEU A 111 -0.42 -12.06 -4.23
N SER A 112 -1.12 -10.99 -4.65
CA SER A 112 -2.50 -10.71 -4.23
C SER A 112 -3.46 -11.81 -4.68
N THR A 113 -3.25 -12.35 -5.88
CA THR A 113 -4.02 -13.49 -6.39
C THR A 113 -3.79 -14.74 -5.54
N VAL A 114 -2.53 -15.07 -5.21
CA VAL A 114 -2.20 -16.20 -4.34
C VAL A 114 -2.82 -16.04 -2.95
N LEU A 115 -2.75 -14.84 -2.37
CA LEU A 115 -3.36 -14.53 -1.07
C LEU A 115 -4.88 -14.69 -1.11
N LEU A 116 -5.54 -14.17 -2.15
CA LEU A 116 -6.99 -14.27 -2.31
C LEU A 116 -7.43 -15.72 -2.52
N VAL A 117 -6.80 -16.44 -3.45
CA VAL A 117 -7.09 -17.86 -3.71
C VAL A 117 -6.89 -18.69 -2.44
N THR A 118 -5.81 -18.46 -1.69
CA THR A 118 -5.56 -19.14 -0.42
C THR A 118 -6.65 -18.82 0.61
N ALA A 119 -7.10 -17.57 0.68
CA ALA A 119 -8.14 -17.18 1.61
C ALA A 119 -9.52 -17.78 1.27
N LEU A 120 -9.82 -17.96 -0.02
CA LEU A 120 -11.06 -18.58 -0.49
C LEU A 120 -11.01 -20.10 -0.36
N ALA A 121 -9.89 -20.74 -0.70
CA ALA A 121 -9.73 -22.19 -0.66
C ALA A 121 -9.51 -22.72 0.77
N ARG A 122 -8.85 -21.93 1.63
CA ARG A 122 -8.48 -22.32 3.00
C ARG A 122 -8.78 -21.20 4.00
N PRO A 123 -10.06 -20.85 4.22
CA PRO A 123 -10.47 -19.75 5.09
C PRO A 123 -10.07 -19.92 6.57
N ARG A 124 -9.80 -21.17 6.99
CA ARG A 124 -9.26 -21.48 8.34
C ARG A 124 -7.79 -21.08 8.49
N LEU A 125 -7.03 -21.01 7.40
CA LEU A 125 -5.62 -20.61 7.40
C LEU A 125 -5.48 -19.10 7.21
N LEU A 126 -6.21 -18.53 6.26
CA LEU A 126 -6.11 -17.12 5.90
C LEU A 126 -7.51 -16.52 5.70
N HIS A 127 -7.88 -15.57 6.56
CA HIS A 127 -9.11 -14.81 6.34
C HIS A 127 -8.95 -13.83 5.17
N VAL A 128 -10.02 -13.64 4.38
CA VAL A 128 -10.03 -12.66 3.27
C VAL A 128 -9.66 -11.26 3.74
N LYS A 129 -10.11 -10.84 4.93
CA LYS A 129 -9.73 -9.55 5.54
C LYS A 129 -8.22 -9.46 5.80
N LEU A 130 -7.60 -10.55 6.26
CA LEU A 130 -6.16 -10.59 6.46
C LEU A 130 -5.43 -10.58 5.11
N ALA A 131 -5.86 -11.38 4.14
CA ALA A 131 -5.30 -11.35 2.77
C ALA A 131 -5.31 -9.94 2.17
N ALA A 132 -6.42 -9.20 2.32
CA ALA A 132 -6.52 -7.81 1.90
C ALA A 132 -5.52 -6.90 2.62
N LEU A 133 -5.34 -7.04 3.94
CA LEU A 133 -4.34 -6.28 4.70
C LEU A 133 -2.91 -6.62 4.29
N LEU A 134 -2.60 -7.89 4.00
CA LEU A 134 -1.28 -8.31 3.54
C LEU A 134 -0.96 -7.72 2.15
N SER A 135 -1.93 -7.78 1.22
CA SER A 135 -1.80 -7.15 -0.10
C SER A 135 -1.66 -5.63 0.01
N ALA A 136 -2.45 -4.99 0.87
CA ALA A 136 -2.37 -3.55 1.11
C ALA A 136 -1.04 -3.14 1.77
N ALA A 137 -0.49 -3.94 2.67
CA ALA A 137 0.82 -3.69 3.28
C ALA A 137 1.95 -3.70 2.25
N TYR A 138 1.92 -4.68 1.33
CA TYR A 138 2.84 -4.74 0.19
C TYR A 138 2.75 -3.51 -0.69
N LEU A 139 1.52 -3.11 -1.05
CA LEU A 139 1.28 -1.94 -1.89
C LEU A 139 1.68 -0.64 -1.19
N PHE A 140 1.50 -0.55 0.13
CA PHE A 140 1.95 0.59 0.93
C PHE A 140 3.47 0.76 0.85
N HIS A 141 4.24 -0.33 0.93
CA HIS A 141 5.69 -0.29 0.72
C HIS A 141 6.04 0.26 -0.67
N MET A 142 5.44 -0.28 -1.73
CA MET A 142 5.63 0.22 -3.09
C MET A 142 5.27 1.71 -3.23
N ALA A 143 4.23 2.17 -2.53
CA ALA A 143 3.85 3.59 -2.51
C ALA A 143 4.91 4.46 -1.81
N CYS A 144 5.51 3.97 -0.73
CA CYS A 144 6.66 4.61 -0.08
C CYS A 144 7.86 4.73 -1.02
N ASP A 145 8.19 3.67 -1.75
CA ASP A 145 9.27 3.73 -2.75
C ASP A 145 8.97 4.70 -3.89
N ALA A 146 7.70 4.74 -4.33
CA ALA A 146 7.28 5.66 -5.37
C ALA A 146 7.50 7.14 -4.98
N ILE A 147 7.24 7.51 -3.72
CA ILE A 147 7.50 8.87 -3.21
C ILE A 147 8.96 9.12 -2.78
N SER A 148 9.79 8.07 -2.81
CA SER A 148 11.21 8.08 -2.46
C SER A 148 12.12 7.99 -3.70
N GLY A 149 11.69 8.54 -4.83
CA GLY A 149 12.47 8.51 -6.07
C GLY A 149 11.99 7.53 -7.13
N GLY A 150 10.89 6.81 -6.87
CA GLY A 150 10.14 6.10 -7.90
C GLY A 150 10.40 4.61 -7.96
N ILE A 151 9.45 3.93 -8.58
CA ILE A 151 9.49 2.50 -8.93
C ILE A 151 9.07 2.30 -10.39
N ASN A 152 9.62 1.25 -11.01
CA ASN A 152 9.16 0.81 -12.31
C ASN A 152 7.95 -0.13 -12.15
N TRP A 153 6.74 0.41 -12.26
CA TRP A 153 5.50 -0.32 -11.96
C TRP A 153 5.27 -1.53 -12.85
N LEU A 154 5.86 -1.57 -14.05
CA LEU A 154 5.64 -2.62 -15.04
C LEU A 154 6.84 -3.55 -15.24
N HIS A 155 7.90 -3.43 -14.44
CA HIS A 155 9.05 -4.34 -14.54
C HIS A 155 8.62 -5.81 -14.28
N PRO A 156 9.12 -6.81 -15.05
CA PRO A 156 10.08 -6.73 -16.15
C PRO A 156 9.47 -6.50 -17.54
N PHE A 157 8.15 -6.33 -17.66
CA PHE A 157 7.44 -6.22 -18.94
C PHE A 157 7.42 -4.81 -19.55
N GLY A 158 7.85 -3.79 -18.80
CA GLY A 158 7.89 -2.41 -19.26
C GLY A 158 8.84 -1.53 -18.44
N THR A 159 8.96 -0.29 -18.89
CA THR A 159 9.84 0.74 -18.31
C THR A 159 9.07 1.94 -17.77
N PHE A 160 7.80 1.73 -17.42
CA PHE A 160 6.95 2.80 -16.86
C PHE A 160 7.35 3.07 -15.41
N VAL A 161 8.18 4.10 -15.23
CA VAL A 161 8.57 4.61 -13.92
C VAL A 161 7.57 5.66 -13.48
N TRP A 162 6.99 5.48 -12.29
CA TRP A 162 6.19 6.49 -11.63
C TRP A 162 6.72 6.75 -10.23
N GLY A 163 6.85 8.03 -9.92
CA GLY A 163 7.33 8.51 -8.63
C GLY A 163 7.96 9.88 -8.69
N ALA A 164 8.25 10.41 -7.51
CA ALA A 164 8.95 11.67 -7.33
C ALA A 164 9.84 11.56 -6.09
N TYR A 165 10.88 12.40 -6.00
CA TYR A 165 11.68 12.55 -4.78
C TYR A 165 10.98 13.52 -3.82
N LEU A 166 9.84 13.10 -3.26
CA LEU A 166 9.10 13.92 -2.28
C LEU A 166 9.76 13.88 -0.91
N VAL A 167 10.41 12.76 -0.58
CA VAL A 167 11.12 12.57 0.68
C VAL A 167 12.60 12.34 0.38
N ASN A 168 13.47 13.19 0.94
CA ASN A 168 14.91 12.99 0.84
C ASN A 168 15.28 11.64 1.49
N PRO A 169 16.12 10.80 0.86
CA PRO A 169 16.65 9.55 1.42
C PRO A 169 17.12 9.65 2.88
N LEU A 170 17.75 10.77 3.27
CA LEU A 170 18.20 11.01 4.64
C LEU A 170 17.08 11.10 5.68
N TRP A 171 15.85 11.46 5.27
CA TRP A 171 14.68 11.53 6.16
C TRP A 171 14.05 10.17 6.44
N TRP A 172 14.40 9.11 5.70
CA TRP A 172 13.85 7.78 5.94
C TRP A 172 14.34 7.22 7.30
N ILE A 173 15.62 7.43 7.66
CA ILE A 173 16.17 7.00 8.96
C ILE A 173 15.40 7.59 10.16
N PRO A 174 15.17 8.92 10.28
CA PRO A 174 14.40 9.45 11.40
C PRO A 174 12.92 9.04 11.36
N MET A 175 12.31 8.89 10.17
CA MET A 175 10.95 8.35 10.06
C MET A 175 10.88 6.92 10.60
N ASP A 176 11.86 6.10 10.27
CA ASP A 176 12.02 4.73 10.74
C ASP A 176 12.13 4.65 12.27
N VAL A 177 12.96 5.50 12.86
CA VAL A 177 13.05 5.63 14.32
C VAL A 177 11.69 5.98 14.93
N ILE A 178 10.96 6.93 14.34
CA ILE A 178 9.61 7.31 14.82
C ILE A 178 8.63 6.13 14.70
N LEU A 179 8.66 5.38 13.61
CA LEU A 179 7.82 4.19 13.42
C LEU A 179 8.15 3.12 14.46
N ILE A 180 9.42 2.83 14.71
CA ILE A 180 9.86 1.87 15.75
C ILE A 180 9.38 2.32 17.13
N LEU A 181 9.59 3.58 17.49
CA LEU A 181 9.16 4.13 18.79
C LEU A 181 7.64 4.09 18.93
N THR A 182 6.90 4.39 17.86
CA THR A 182 5.44 4.32 17.83
C THR A 182 4.94 2.89 17.99
N ALA A 183 5.53 1.94 17.26
CA ALA A 183 5.23 0.52 17.42
C ALA A 183 5.52 0.06 18.87
N TYR A 184 6.69 0.41 19.41
CA TYR A 184 7.04 0.09 20.79
C TYR A 184 6.03 0.66 21.79
N TYR A 185 5.63 1.92 21.63
CA TYR A 185 4.63 2.55 22.47
C TYR A 185 3.28 1.81 22.42
N LEU A 186 2.76 1.56 21.21
CA LEU A 186 1.45 0.93 21.00
C LEU A 186 1.40 -0.53 21.48
N PHE A 187 2.49 -1.28 21.28
CA PHE A 187 2.52 -2.71 21.58
C PHE A 187 3.07 -3.06 22.95
N ARG A 188 3.91 -2.21 23.55
CA ARG A 188 4.53 -2.47 24.87
C ARG A 188 4.01 -1.53 25.96
N LEU A 189 4.13 -0.22 25.76
CA LEU A 189 3.88 0.76 26.83
C LEU A 189 2.39 0.96 27.11
N GLN A 190 1.56 1.10 26.08
CA GLN A 190 0.12 1.30 26.23
C GLN A 190 -0.56 0.12 26.96
N PRO A 191 -0.31 -1.17 26.61
CA PRO A 191 -0.87 -2.30 27.35
C PRO A 191 -0.37 -2.38 28.79
N LEU A 192 0.90 -2.04 29.05
CA LEU A 192 1.46 -2.02 30.40
C LEU A 192 0.76 -0.98 31.29
N ARG A 193 0.58 0.24 30.78
CA ARG A 193 -0.16 1.31 31.48
C ARG A 193 -1.59 0.89 31.80
N ALA A 194 -2.27 0.22 30.88
CA ALA A 194 -3.62 -0.29 31.11
C ALA A 194 -3.65 -1.36 32.21
N ARG A 195 -2.68 -2.29 32.25
CA ARG A 195 -2.55 -3.31 33.30
C ARG A 195 -2.30 -2.69 34.68
N LEU A 196 -1.38 -1.73 34.78
CA LEU A 196 -1.08 -1.02 36.03
C LEU A 196 -2.31 -0.27 36.56
N LYS A 197 -3.02 0.46 35.69
CA LYS A 197 -4.26 1.15 36.06
C LYS A 197 -5.34 0.20 36.58
N ASN A 198 -5.43 -1.01 36.02
CA ASN A 198 -6.38 -2.02 36.46
C ASN A 198 -5.97 -2.66 37.80
N ALA A 199 -4.67 -2.83 38.05
CA ALA A 199 -4.16 -3.35 39.32
C ALA A 199 -4.44 -2.38 40.48
N VAL A 200 -4.17 -1.08 40.28
CA VAL A 200 -4.45 -0.04 41.29
C VAL A 200 -5.94 0.07 41.62
N ARG A 201 -6.83 -0.21 40.66
CA ARG A 201 -8.29 -0.16 40.85
C ARG A 201 -8.89 -1.38 41.56
N ARG A 202 -8.12 -2.43 41.78
CA ARG A 202 -8.54 -3.62 42.55
C ARG A 202 -7.71 -3.70 43.83
N PRO A 203 -7.85 -2.74 44.78
CA PRO A 203 -7.03 -2.77 45.97
C PRO A 203 -7.28 -4.05 46.78
N ASP A 204 -8.53 -4.49 46.97
CA ASP A 204 -8.81 -5.67 47.80
C ASP A 204 -10.12 -6.36 47.34
N THR A 205 -9.99 -7.58 46.80
CA THR A 205 -11.02 -8.62 46.76
C THR A 205 -10.37 -9.92 47.18
#